data_AF-A0A9K3DA57-F1
#
_entry.id   AF-A0A9K3DA57-F1
#
_cell.length_a   1.000
_cell.length_b   1.000
_cell.length_c   1.000
_cell.angle_alpha   90.00
_cell.angle_beta   90.00
_cell.angle_gamma   90.00
#
_symmetry.space_group_name_H-M   'P 1'
#
loop_
_entity.id
_entity.type
_entity.pdbx_description
1 polymer ?
#
loop_
_entity_poly.entity_id
_entity_poly.type
_entity_poly.pdbx_seq_one_letter_code
_entity_poly.pdbx_strand_id
1 'polypeptide(L)'
;MKTHSRSQSHGKAAHSDHPAIRDVWADNLAEAMIEIEAIVKDYPVIAMDTEFPGIIHTTEGSGYNQFKRNVNELKVIQIGMCFSNKV
;
A
#
# COMPACT_ATOMS: atom_id res chain seq x y z
N MET A 1 -7.30 -50.36 -27.49
CA MET A 1 -6.83 -48.96 -27.62
C MET A 1 -7.42 -48.19 -26.44
N LYS A 2 -6.65 -48.00 -25.36
CA LYS A 2 -7.09 -47.26 -24.16
C LYS A 2 -6.55 -45.84 -24.29
N THR A 3 -7.42 -44.85 -24.44
CA THR A 3 -7.04 -43.43 -24.44
C THR A 3 -7.17 -42.91 -23.01
N HIS A 4 -6.03 -42.59 -22.39
CA HIS A 4 -5.95 -41.89 -21.12
C HIS A 4 -5.94 -40.36 -21.33
N SER A 5 -6.83 -39.69 -20.59
CA SER A 5 -6.81 -38.34 -20.03
C SER A 5 -5.85 -37.26 -20.57
N ARG A 6 -6.40 -36.06 -20.81
CA ARG A 6 -5.95 -34.86 -20.08
C ARG A 6 -7.07 -33.81 -20.05
N SER A 7 -7.77 -33.73 -18.91
CA SER A 7 -8.62 -32.60 -18.54
C SER A 7 -7.73 -31.38 -18.27
N GLN A 8 -7.87 -30.30 -19.03
CA GLN A 8 -7.34 -29.00 -18.63
C GLN A 8 -8.27 -28.43 -17.55
N SER A 9 -7.89 -28.62 -16.29
CA SER A 9 -8.46 -27.88 -15.17
C SER A 9 -8.04 -26.42 -15.30
N HIS A 10 -8.97 -25.55 -15.68
CA HIS A 10 -8.84 -24.12 -15.40
C HIS A 10 -8.88 -23.96 -13.88
N GLY A 11 -7.71 -23.88 -13.25
CA GLY A 11 -7.60 -23.50 -11.85
C GLY A 11 -8.12 -22.09 -11.69
N LYS A 12 -9.37 -21.94 -11.22
CA LYS A 12 -9.84 -20.68 -10.66
C LYS A 12 -8.94 -20.38 -9.46
N ALA A 13 -8.17 -19.30 -9.55
CA ALA A 13 -7.51 -18.74 -8.38
C ALA A 13 -8.60 -18.49 -7.32
N ALA A 14 -8.45 -19.12 -6.16
CA ALA A 14 -9.36 -18.89 -5.05
C ALA A 14 -9.23 -17.43 -4.64
N HIS A 15 -10.32 -16.66 -4.81
CA HIS A 15 -10.40 -15.32 -4.26
C HIS A 15 -10.53 -15.50 -2.74
N SER A 16 -9.46 -15.21 -2.00
CA SER A 16 -9.51 -15.23 -0.53
C SER A 16 -10.41 -14.08 -0.06
N ASP A 17 -11.38 -14.42 0.79
CA ASP A 17 -12.43 -13.57 1.35
C ASP A 17 -11.94 -12.61 2.47
N HIS A 18 -10.66 -12.26 2.47
CA HIS A 18 -10.09 -11.33 3.43
C HIS A 18 -9.74 -10.01 2.74
N PRO A 19 -10.14 -8.85 3.29
CA PRO A 19 -9.75 -7.56 2.73
C PRO A 19 -8.22 -7.50 2.67
N ALA A 20 -7.71 -7.14 1.49
CA ALA A 20 -6.31 -7.17 1.06
C ALA A 20 -5.45 -6.08 1.71
N ILE A 21 -5.48 -5.99 3.04
CA ILE A 21 -4.70 -5.02 3.81
C ILE A 21 -3.68 -5.79 4.65
N ARG A 22 -2.40 -5.47 4.46
CA ARG A 22 -1.28 -6.06 5.21
C ARG A 22 -0.72 -5.01 6.17
N ASP A 23 -0.79 -5.31 7.47
CA ASP A 23 -0.16 -4.47 8.49
C ASP A 23 1.35 -4.66 8.48
N VAL A 24 2.08 -3.54 8.44
CA VAL A 24 3.53 -3.50 8.42
C VAL A 24 4.05 -2.83 9.68
N TRP A 25 4.84 -3.57 10.45
CA TRP A 25 5.48 -3.17 11.70
C TRP A 25 7.01 -3.33 11.58
N ALA A 26 7.74 -2.96 12.63
CA ALA A 26 9.21 -2.94 12.59
C ALA A 26 9.85 -4.32 12.31
N ASP A 27 9.19 -5.41 12.70
CA ASP A 27 9.67 -6.78 12.54
C ASP A 27 9.48 -7.33 11.12
N ASN A 28 8.45 -6.88 10.38
CA ASN A 28 8.14 -7.35 9.03
C ASN A 28 8.35 -6.30 7.93
N LEU A 29 8.85 -5.10 8.26
CA LEU A 29 9.09 -4.02 7.30
C LEU A 29 10.01 -4.45 6.16
N ALA A 30 11.10 -5.15 6.46
CA ALA A 30 12.05 -5.58 5.44
C ALA A 30 11.42 -6.55 4.42
N GLU A 31 10.60 -7.49 4.89
CA GLU A 31 9.87 -8.43 4.05
C GLU A 31 8.83 -7.71 3.18
N ALA A 32 8.05 -6.81 3.78
CA ALA A 32 7.05 -6.02 3.06
C ALA A 32 7.69 -5.16 1.95
N MET A 33 8.87 -4.58 2.18
CA MET A 33 9.58 -3.81 1.15
C MET A 33 10.05 -4.67 -0.02
N ILE A 34 10.48 -5.92 0.22
CA ILE A 34 10.83 -6.87 -0.86
C ILE A 34 9.59 -7.22 -1.69
N GLU A 35 8.45 -7.45 -1.03
CA GLU A 35 7.18 -7.70 -1.72
C GLU A 35 6.73 -6.50 -2.55
N ILE A 36 6.81 -5.29 -2.00
CA ILE A 36 6.50 -4.04 -2.70
C ILE A 36 7.38 -3.89 -3.95
N GLU A 37 8.67 -4.24 -3.87
CA GLU A 37 9.58 -4.21 -5.03
C GLU A 37 9.13 -5.15 -6.15
N ALA A 38 8.57 -6.31 -5.81
CA ALA A 38 7.98 -7.22 -6.79
C ALA A 38 6.65 -6.69 -7.34
N ILE A 39 5.75 -6.21 -6.46
CA ILE A 39 4.41 -5.74 -6.82
C ILE A 39 4.48 -4.53 -7.76
N VAL A 40 5.35 -3.55 -7.48
CA VAL A 40 5.41 -2.30 -8.25
C VAL A 40 5.81 -2.52 -9.72
N LYS A 41 6.45 -3.66 -10.06
CA LYS A 41 6.79 -4.03 -11.44
C LYS A 41 5.54 -4.28 -12.28
N ASP A 42 4.52 -4.90 -11.70
CA ASP A 42 3.26 -5.24 -12.38
C ASP A 42 2.12 -4.23 -12.07
N TYR A 43 2.19 -3.56 -10.91
CA TYR A 43 1.19 -2.62 -10.38
C TYR A 43 1.83 -1.27 -10.00
N PRO A 44 2.26 -0.45 -10.98
CA PRO A 44 3.07 0.75 -10.73
C PRO A 44 2.29 1.98 -10.26
N VAL A 45 0.95 1.95 -10.28
CA VAL A 45 0.13 3.07 -9.79
C VAL A 45 -0.06 2.91 -8.29
N ILE A 46 0.41 3.89 -7.52
CA ILE A 46 0.37 3.87 -6.06
C ILE A 46 -0.59 4.95 -5.57
N ALA A 47 -1.70 4.54 -4.96
CA ALA A 47 -2.52 5.42 -4.13
C ALA A 47 -1.91 5.46 -2.72
N MET A 48 -1.79 6.65 -2.15
CA MET A 48 -1.13 6.87 -0.86
C MET A 48 -1.97 7.79 0.02
N ASP A 49 -2.03 7.45 1.30
CA ASP A 49 -2.68 8.25 2.34
C ASP A 49 -1.83 8.24 3.61
N THR A 50 -1.96 9.27 4.45
CA THR A 50 -1.19 9.39 5.69
C THR A 50 -2.06 9.85 6.84
N GLU A 51 -1.85 9.26 8.00
CA GLU A 51 -2.44 9.73 9.25
C GLU A 51 -1.36 10.38 10.12
N PHE A 52 -1.65 11.57 10.64
CA PHE A 52 -0.75 12.37 11.47
C PHE A 52 -1.57 13.13 12.53
N PRO A 53 -0.94 13.65 13.60
CA PRO A 53 -1.65 14.23 14.74
C PRO A 53 -2.18 15.66 14.48
N GLY A 54 -2.83 15.88 13.33
CA GLY A 54 -3.55 17.10 12.99
C GLY A 54 -2.66 18.33 12.76
N ILE A 55 -3.20 19.52 13.05
CA ILE A 55 -2.56 20.82 12.82
C ILE A 55 -2.42 21.53 14.16
N ILE A 56 -1.18 21.90 14.52
CA ILE A 56 -0.86 22.65 15.75
C ILE A 56 -0.47 24.10 15.47
N HIS A 57 0.09 24.39 14.29
CA HIS A 57 0.41 25.74 13.84
C HIS A 57 -0.66 26.20 12.85
N THR A 58 -1.49 27.17 13.22
CA THR A 58 -2.62 27.66 12.41
C THR A 58 -2.47 29.11 11.94
N THR A 59 -1.49 29.85 12.45
CA THR A 59 -1.29 31.28 12.17
C THR A 59 -0.08 31.57 11.27
N GLU A 60 0.52 30.54 10.71
CA GLU A 60 1.62 30.65 9.75
C GLU A 60 1.08 31.24 8.43
N GLY A 61 1.73 32.30 7.93
CA GLY A 61 1.24 33.15 6.84
C GLY A 61 0.61 32.42 5.65
N SER A 62 1.41 31.91 4.71
CA SER A 62 0.86 31.16 3.58
C SER A 62 0.45 29.74 3.99
N GLY A 63 -0.56 29.17 3.31
CA GLY A 63 -0.99 27.80 3.57
C GLY A 63 0.14 26.76 3.43
N TYR A 64 1.11 26.99 2.53
CA TYR A 64 2.29 26.15 2.43
C TYR A 64 3.21 26.25 3.65
N ASN A 65 3.46 27.46 4.17
CA ASN A 65 4.31 27.63 5.36
C ASN A 65 3.68 26.97 6.58
N GLN A 66 2.35 27.09 6.73
CA GLN A 66 1.59 26.38 7.74
C GLN A 66 1.75 24.88 7.61
N PHE A 67 1.50 24.32 6.42
CA PHE A 67 1.64 22.90 6.16
C PHE A 67 3.06 22.41 6.45
N LYS A 68 4.07 23.09 5.90
CA LYS A 68 5.49 22.77 6.10
C LYS A 68 5.87 22.73 7.58
N ARG A 69 5.43 23.72 8.36
CA ARG A 69 5.77 23.77 9.79
C ARG A 69 5.14 22.60 10.56
N ASN A 70 3.88 22.29 10.30
CA ASN A 70 3.22 21.15 10.93
C ASN A 70 3.87 19.82 10.52
N VAL A 71 4.19 19.62 9.25
CA VAL A 71 4.88 18.40 8.78
C VAL A 71 6.26 18.25 9.40
N ASN A 72 7.01 19.35 9.58
CA ASN A 72 8.33 19.30 10.19
C ASN A 72 8.31 18.97 11.69
N GLU A 73 7.27 19.39 12.41
CA GLU A 73 7.20 19.26 13.87
C GLU A 73 6.39 18.06 14.35
N LEU A 74 5.50 17.51 13.51
CA LEU A 74 4.66 16.37 13.85
C LEU A 74 5.22 15.05 13.28
N LYS A 75 4.96 13.95 13.97
CA LYS A 75 5.32 12.61 13.54
C LYS A 75 4.15 11.95 12.82
N VAL A 76 4.41 11.33 11.68
CA VAL A 76 3.46 10.42 11.03
C VAL A 76 3.09 9.28 11.96
N ILE A 77 1.80 8.90 11.96
CA ILE A 77 1.26 7.76 12.70
C ILE A 77 1.19 6.55 11.78
N GLN A 78 0.64 6.70 10.58
CA GLN A 78 0.51 5.64 9.59
C GLN A 78 0.71 6.16 8.16
N ILE A 79 1.15 5.26 7.27
CA ILE A 79 1.21 5.46 5.82
C ILE A 79 0.44 4.30 5.19
N GLY A 80 -0.63 4.59 4.45
CA GLY A 80 -1.37 3.63 3.65
C GLY A 80 -0.88 3.64 2.21
N MET A 81 -0.67 2.46 1.64
CA MET A 81 -0.29 2.29 0.24
C MET A 81 -1.18 1.25 -0.43
N CYS A 82 -1.69 1.56 -1.63
CA CYS A 82 -2.44 0.64 -2.47
C CYS A 82 -1.86 0.64 -3.89
N PHE A 83 -1.63 -0.55 -4.44
CA PHE A 83 -0.97 -0.75 -5.73
C PHE A 83 -1.98 -1.19 -6.78
N SER A 84 -1.92 -0.57 -7.95
CA SER A 84 -2.81 -0.85 -9.09
C SER A 84 -2.03 -0.85 -10.40
N ASN A 85 -2.54 -1.57 -11.40
CA ASN A 85 -1.99 -1.57 -12.76
C ASN A 85 -2.60 -0.47 -13.64
N LYS A 86 -3.58 0.25 -13.12
CA LYS A 86 -4.32 1.33 -13.80
C LYS A 86 -4.63 2.44 -12.81
N VAL A 87 -4.77 3.65 -13.34
CA VAL A 87 -5.33 4.79 -12.62
C VAL A 87 -6.84 4.61 -12.48
#